data_AF-A0A7J0CR21-F1
#
_entry.id   AF-A0A7J0CR21-F1
#
_cell.length_a   1.000
_cell.length_b   1.000
_cell.length_c   1.000
_cell.angle_alpha   90.00
_cell.angle_beta   90.00
_cell.angle_gamma   90.00
#
_symmetry.space_group_name_H-M   'P 1'
#
loop_
_entity.id
_entity.type
_entity.pdbx_description
1 polymer ?
#
loop_
_entity_poly.entity_id
_entity_poly.type
_entity_poly.pdbx_seq_one_letter_code
_entity_poly.pdbx_strand_id
1 'polypeptide(L)'
;MADTTAPSTTAPTSTTTPGRRKAVSLTRTPTWAWALPPVLVLALGFLYPLALVVRQSFTPESLEDGGASLTPYTEVFASTVFREALTTTVWLAVGATVGCLVLGFVLALVIAFVPFPGGKAVARFIDVFLSFPSFLITLALLFIYGSVGMANGPGRVSPGRPRGPSTS
;
A
#
# COMPACT_ATOMS: atom_id res chain seq x y z
N MET A 1 -48.74 -46.28 -33.64
CA MET A 1 -49.45 -46.89 -32.49
C MET A 1 -48.78 -48.23 -32.25
N ALA A 2 -48.11 -48.38 -31.10
CA ALA A 2 -47.37 -49.55 -30.58
C ALA A 2 -46.12 -50.00 -31.39
N ASP A 3 -44.87 -49.87 -30.91
CA ASP A 3 -44.17 -50.45 -29.74
C ASP A 3 -43.45 -51.79 -30.02
N THR A 4 -42.15 -51.82 -29.67
CA THR A 4 -41.50 -52.90 -28.85
C THR A 4 -41.18 -54.22 -29.61
N THR A 5 -39.98 -54.83 -29.61
CA THR A 5 -38.77 -54.75 -28.75
C THR A 5 -37.58 -55.47 -29.42
N ALA A 6 -36.37 -55.02 -29.09
CA ALA A 6 -35.09 -55.69 -29.33
C ALA A 6 -34.84 -56.89 -28.37
N PRO A 7 -33.89 -57.79 -28.66
CA PRO A 7 -33.66 -59.00 -27.87
C PRO A 7 -32.77 -58.74 -26.64
N SER A 8 -33.08 -59.36 -25.51
CA SER A 8 -32.27 -59.35 -24.28
C SER A 8 -31.53 -60.67 -24.10
N THR A 9 -30.24 -60.66 -24.43
CA THR A 9 -29.29 -61.73 -24.12
C THR A 9 -28.85 -61.60 -22.66
N THR A 10 -29.17 -62.62 -21.86
CA THR A 10 -28.71 -62.80 -20.48
C THR A 10 -27.45 -63.66 -20.47
N ALA A 11 -26.37 -63.16 -19.88
CA ALA A 11 -25.18 -63.93 -19.53
C ALA A 11 -24.74 -63.60 -18.09
N PRO A 12 -24.22 -64.57 -17.32
CA PRO A 12 -24.15 -64.50 -15.87
C PRO A 12 -22.99 -63.64 -15.33
N THR A 13 -23.29 -63.01 -14.21
CA THR A 13 -22.46 -62.14 -13.38
C THR A 13 -21.27 -62.90 -12.79
N SER A 14 -20.04 -62.53 -13.20
CA SER A 14 -18.81 -62.88 -12.48
C SER A 14 -18.53 -61.83 -11.40
N THR A 15 -18.93 -62.14 -10.16
CA THR A 15 -18.62 -61.31 -8.98
C THR A 15 -17.16 -61.55 -8.57
N THR A 16 -16.23 -60.83 -9.19
CA THR A 16 -14.84 -60.73 -8.71
C THR A 16 -14.77 -59.63 -7.65
N THR A 17 -14.70 -60.03 -6.39
CA THR A 17 -14.45 -59.15 -5.24
C THR A 17 -13.10 -58.44 -5.40
N PRO A 18 -13.03 -57.10 -5.51
CA PRO A 18 -11.75 -56.40 -5.49
C PRO A 18 -11.27 -56.27 -4.04
N GLY A 19 -10.15 -56.91 -3.74
CA GLY A 19 -9.43 -56.75 -2.49
C GLY A 19 -9.14 -55.27 -2.21
N ARG A 20 -9.70 -54.78 -1.10
CA ARG A 20 -9.56 -53.41 -0.60
C ARG A 20 -8.11 -53.16 -0.19
N ARG A 21 -7.26 -52.73 -1.13
CA ARG A 21 -5.95 -52.16 -0.78
C ARG A 21 -6.21 -50.91 0.07
N LYS A 22 -5.81 -50.96 1.35
CA LYS A 22 -5.82 -49.79 2.23
C LYS A 22 -4.87 -48.76 1.61
N ALA A 23 -5.44 -47.69 1.05
CA ALA A 23 -4.67 -46.54 0.60
C ALA A 23 -3.98 -45.92 1.81
N VAL A 24 -2.64 -45.93 1.82
CA VAL A 24 -1.85 -45.17 2.78
C VAL A 24 -2.09 -43.70 2.46
N SER A 25 -2.81 -43.00 3.35
CA SER A 25 -3.03 -41.57 3.24
C SER A 25 -1.72 -40.85 3.54
N LEU A 26 -0.99 -40.46 2.50
CA LEU A 26 0.11 -39.51 2.62
C LEU A 26 -0.50 -38.18 3.06
N THR A 27 -0.21 -37.77 4.30
CA THR A 27 -0.59 -36.47 4.85
C THR A 27 -0.04 -35.37 3.96
N ARG A 28 -0.93 -34.72 3.23
CA ARG A 28 -0.63 -33.58 2.38
C ARG A 28 -0.28 -32.41 3.31
N THR A 29 1.00 -32.04 3.39
CA THR A 29 1.42 -30.85 4.14
C THR A 29 0.64 -29.64 3.61
N PRO A 30 -0.05 -28.87 4.45
CA PRO A 30 -0.82 -27.72 4.00
C PRO A 30 0.12 -26.70 3.36
N THR A 31 -0.27 -26.16 2.21
CA THR A 31 0.51 -25.17 1.43
C THR A 31 0.93 -23.94 2.25
N TRP A 32 0.18 -23.60 3.30
CA TRP A 32 0.54 -22.53 4.24
C TRP A 32 1.83 -22.80 5.04
N ALA A 33 2.17 -24.07 5.30
CA ALA A 33 3.41 -24.44 5.97
C ALA A 33 4.65 -24.05 5.16
N TRP A 34 4.53 -23.95 3.82
CA TRP A 34 5.60 -23.47 2.94
C TRP A 34 5.77 -21.94 2.94
N ALA A 35 4.76 -21.19 3.39
CA ALA A 35 4.87 -19.75 3.59
C ALA A 35 5.54 -19.39 4.94
N LEU A 36 5.64 -20.36 5.86
CA LEU A 36 6.13 -20.14 7.21
C LEU A 36 7.63 -19.79 7.27
N PRO A 37 8.54 -20.47 6.53
CA PRO A 37 9.95 -20.09 6.48
C PRO A 37 10.21 -18.66 5.96
N PRO A 38 9.67 -18.23 4.80
CA PRO A 38 9.91 -16.86 4.32
C PRO A 38 9.29 -15.82 5.25
N VAL A 39 8.08 -16.05 5.78
CA VAL A 39 7.47 -15.14 6.76
C VAL A 39 8.31 -15.02 8.02
N LEU A 40 8.86 -16.14 8.52
CA LEU A 40 9.73 -16.12 9.70
C LEU A 40 11.03 -15.36 9.43
N VAL A 41 11.65 -15.53 8.26
CA VAL A 41 12.85 -14.77 7.88
C VAL A 41 12.55 -13.27 7.78
N LEU A 42 11.44 -12.89 7.12
CA LEU A 42 10.99 -11.50 7.05
C LEU A 42 10.69 -10.92 8.43
N ALA A 43 9.99 -11.70 9.28
CA ALA A 43 9.66 -11.31 10.63
C ALA A 43 10.92 -11.12 11.45
N LEU A 44 11.89 -12.06 11.42
CA LEU A 44 13.15 -11.89 12.16
C LEU A 44 13.95 -10.70 11.61
N GLY A 45 14.08 -10.56 10.29
CA GLY A 45 14.80 -9.44 9.68
C GLY A 45 14.23 -8.06 10.05
N PHE A 46 12.91 -7.95 10.23
CA PHE A 46 12.24 -6.69 10.54
C PHE A 46 11.96 -6.48 12.04
N LEU A 47 11.42 -7.48 12.74
CA LEU A 47 11.08 -7.39 14.17
C LEU A 47 12.32 -7.41 15.06
N TYR A 48 13.41 -8.09 14.68
CA TYR A 48 14.63 -8.09 15.49
C TYR A 48 15.20 -6.67 15.68
N PRO A 49 15.47 -5.86 14.63
CA PRO A 49 15.95 -4.50 14.82
C PRO A 49 14.90 -3.60 15.50
N LEU A 50 13.60 -3.79 15.22
CA LEU A 50 12.54 -3.06 15.90
C LEU A 50 12.55 -3.34 17.42
N ALA A 51 12.74 -4.60 17.81
CA ALA A 51 12.85 -5.00 19.21
C ALA A 51 14.10 -4.43 19.87
N LEU A 52 15.23 -4.33 19.15
CA LEU A 52 16.44 -3.65 19.64
C LEU A 52 16.19 -2.17 19.89
N VAL A 53 15.55 -1.46 18.95
CA VAL A 53 15.20 -0.04 19.10
C VAL A 53 14.26 0.18 20.28
N VAL A 54 13.26 -0.69 20.45
CA VAL A 54 12.34 -0.62 21.59
C VAL A 54 13.10 -0.80 22.91
N ARG A 55 13.96 -1.81 23.02
CA ARG A 55 14.80 -2.00 24.22
C ARG A 55 15.63 -0.76 24.50
N GLN A 56 16.32 -0.24 23.48
CA GLN A 56 17.15 0.97 23.59
C GLN A 56 16.34 2.23 23.95
N SER A 57 15.06 2.29 23.59
CA SER A 57 14.18 3.40 23.94
C SER A 57 13.75 3.40 25.41
N PHE A 58 13.73 2.23 26.07
CA PHE A 58 13.31 2.08 27.46
C PHE A 58 14.47 1.95 28.45
N THR A 59 15.65 1.51 27.99
CA THR A 59 16.89 1.42 28.78
C THR A 59 17.93 2.37 28.18
N PRO A 60 17.84 3.70 28.44
CA PRO A 60 18.95 4.58 28.11
C PRO A 60 20.20 4.07 28.83
N GLU A 61 21.35 4.05 28.16
CA GLU A 61 22.62 3.48 28.66
C GLU A 61 23.19 4.17 29.93
N SER A 62 22.46 5.11 30.52
CA SER A 62 22.70 5.62 31.86
C SER A 62 22.24 4.59 32.91
N LEU A 63 23.10 3.60 33.16
CA LEU A 63 23.20 2.91 34.45
C LEU A 63 23.10 3.97 35.56
N GLU A 64 22.12 3.95 36.47
CA GLU A 64 22.24 3.29 37.79
C GLU A 64 20.88 2.88 38.40
N ASP A 65 19.73 3.26 37.82
CA ASP A 65 18.41 2.87 38.32
C ASP A 65 17.65 2.08 37.25
N GLY A 66 17.57 0.76 37.43
CA GLY A 66 16.97 -0.21 36.50
C GLY A 66 15.44 -0.11 36.36
N GLY A 67 14.93 1.03 35.90
CA GLY A 67 13.52 1.25 35.58
C GLY A 67 13.33 1.64 34.11
N ALA A 68 12.34 1.06 33.45
CA ALA A 68 11.87 1.56 32.15
C ALA A 68 11.43 3.02 32.31
N SER A 69 12.15 3.96 31.68
CA SER A 69 11.86 5.39 31.83
C SER A 69 10.96 5.87 30.71
N LEU A 70 9.77 6.38 31.06
CA LEU A 70 8.89 7.09 30.12
C LEU A 70 9.18 8.60 30.05
N THR A 71 10.13 9.09 30.85
CA THR A 71 10.48 10.52 30.95
C THR A 71 10.77 11.15 29.57
N PRO A 72 11.56 10.52 28.67
CA PRO A 72 11.84 11.09 27.35
C PRO A 72 10.58 11.28 26.49
N TYR A 73 9.62 10.35 26.58
CA TYR A 73 8.35 10.48 25.86
C TYR A 73 7.51 11.62 26.44
N THR A 74 7.42 11.71 27.77
CA THR A 74 6.63 12.78 28.42
C THR A 74 7.17 14.17 28.10
N GLU A 75 8.49 14.34 27.98
CA GLU A 75 9.11 15.61 27.58
C GLU A 75 8.79 15.99 26.12
N VAL A 76 8.90 15.03 25.19
CA VAL A 76 8.55 15.25 23.78
C VAL A 76 7.07 15.59 23.63
N PHE A 77 6.19 14.84 24.31
CA PHE A 77 4.76 15.14 24.30
C PHE A 77 4.41 16.40 25.08
N ALA A 78 5.22 16.89 26.01
CA ALA A 78 5.01 18.18 26.68
C ALA A 78 5.41 19.37 25.79
N SER A 79 6.27 19.16 24.80
CA SER A 79 6.70 20.20 23.86
C SER A 79 5.53 20.73 23.02
N THR A 80 5.33 22.04 23.08
CA THR A 80 4.32 22.75 22.28
C THR A 80 4.61 22.64 20.78
N VAL A 81 5.89 22.74 20.39
CA VAL A 81 6.34 22.62 19.00
C VAL A 81 6.03 21.22 18.45
N PHE A 82 6.24 20.17 19.25
CA PHE A 82 5.92 18.80 18.84
C PHE A 82 4.41 18.61 18.63
N ARG A 83 3.59 19.10 19.57
CA ARG A 83 2.12 19.02 19.46
C ARG A 83 1.59 19.79 18.26
N GLU A 84 2.11 20.97 17.99
CA GLU A 84 1.70 21.80 16.86
C GLU A 84 2.05 21.13 15.52
N ALA A 85 3.28 20.61 15.41
CA ALA A 85 3.70 19.83 14.24
C ALA A 85 2.83 18.58 14.05
N LEU A 86 2.60 17.81 15.13
CA LEU A 86 1.76 16.61 15.10
C LEU A 86 0.33 16.94 14.66
N THR A 87 -0.26 17.99 15.22
CA THR A 87 -1.61 18.44 14.88
C THR A 87 -1.68 18.83 13.40
N THR A 88 -0.69 19.58 12.91
CA THR A 88 -0.59 19.96 11.50
C THR A 88 -0.51 18.74 10.59
N THR A 89 0.36 17.77 10.90
CA THR A 89 0.50 16.54 10.13
C THR A 89 -0.78 15.71 10.12
N VAL A 90 -1.44 15.55 11.28
CA VAL A 90 -2.71 14.82 11.38
C VAL A 90 -3.78 15.50 10.55
N TRP A 91 -3.90 16.82 10.62
CA TRP A 91 -4.88 17.58 9.85
C TRP A 91 -4.66 17.44 8.34
N LEU A 92 -3.40 17.53 7.89
CA LEU A 92 -3.02 17.27 6.50
C LEU A 92 -3.32 15.83 6.06
N ALA A 93 -3.00 14.84 6.91
CA ALA A 93 -3.22 13.43 6.62
C ALA A 93 -4.72 13.10 6.50
N VAL A 94 -5.55 13.65 7.38
CA VAL A 94 -7.01 13.51 7.31
C VAL A 94 -7.54 14.16 6.04
N GLY A 95 -7.11 15.39 5.73
CA GLY A 95 -7.49 16.08 4.50
C GLY A 95 -7.13 15.29 3.24
N ALA A 96 -5.90 14.76 3.17
CA ALA A 96 -5.44 13.93 2.07
C ALA A 96 -6.20 12.61 1.96
N THR A 97 -6.53 11.96 3.09
CA THR A 97 -7.29 10.71 3.11
C THR A 97 -8.72 10.91 2.63
N VAL A 98 -9.40 11.92 3.17
CA VAL A 98 -10.77 12.26 2.74
C VAL A 98 -10.78 12.64 1.25
N GLY A 99 -9.84 13.48 0.82
CA GLY A 99 -9.69 13.85 -0.58
C GLY A 99 -9.46 12.64 -1.50
N CYS A 100 -8.57 11.73 -1.10
CA CYS A 100 -8.30 10.48 -1.81
C CYS A 100 -9.53 9.58 -1.89
N LEU A 101 -10.25 9.40 -0.78
CA LEU A 101 -11.47 8.59 -0.74
C LEU A 101 -12.56 9.17 -1.64
N VAL A 102 -12.83 10.47 -1.55
CA VAL A 102 -13.83 11.13 -2.40
C VAL A 102 -13.45 11.01 -3.87
N LEU A 103 -12.22 11.33 -4.23
CA LEU A 103 -11.77 11.31 -5.62
C LEU A 103 -11.71 9.88 -6.19
N GLY A 104 -11.19 8.94 -5.42
CA GLY A 104 -11.13 7.52 -5.78
C GLY A 104 -12.52 6.88 -5.87
N PHE A 105 -13.43 7.26 -4.97
CA PHE A 105 -14.82 6.79 -5.00
C PHE A 105 -15.57 7.30 -6.23
N VAL A 106 -15.47 8.61 -6.53
CA VAL A 106 -16.06 9.17 -7.77
C VAL A 106 -15.49 8.46 -9.00
N LEU A 107 -14.16 8.27 -9.06
CA LEU A 107 -13.54 7.55 -10.16
C LEU A 107 -14.05 6.11 -10.28
N ALA A 108 -14.22 5.40 -9.16
CA ALA A 108 -14.76 4.05 -9.13
C ALA A 108 -16.22 4.00 -9.63
N LEU A 109 -17.07 4.94 -9.20
CA LEU A 109 -18.46 5.04 -9.69
C LEU A 109 -18.51 5.28 -11.19
N VAL A 110 -17.69 6.21 -11.71
CA VAL A 110 -17.63 6.49 -13.15
C VAL A 110 -17.23 5.25 -13.95
N ILE A 111 -16.24 4.49 -13.50
CA ILE A 111 -15.80 3.24 -14.15
C ILE A 111 -16.87 2.15 -14.03
N ALA A 112 -17.58 2.08 -12.91
CA ALA A 112 -18.60 1.07 -12.67
C ALA A 112 -19.86 1.29 -13.54
N PHE A 113 -20.25 2.55 -13.76
CA PHE A 113 -21.51 2.89 -14.45
C PHE A 113 -21.36 3.22 -15.93
N VAL A 114 -20.16 3.55 -16.40
CA VAL A 114 -19.91 3.79 -17.82
C VAL A 114 -19.03 2.66 -18.37
N PRO A 115 -19.39 2.01 -19.49
CA PRO A 115 -18.59 0.96 -20.11
C PRO A 115 -17.32 1.58 -20.72
N PHE A 116 -16.38 1.98 -19.86
CA PHE A 116 -15.17 2.67 -20.27
C PHE A 116 -14.09 1.65 -20.65
N PRO A 117 -13.63 1.63 -21.92
CA PRO A 117 -12.42 0.91 -22.31
C PRO A 117 -11.14 1.45 -21.63
N GLY A 118 -11.24 2.55 -20.86
CA GLY A 118 -10.13 3.27 -20.21
C GLY A 118 -9.63 2.69 -18.88
N GLY A 119 -10.31 1.71 -18.26
CA GLY A 119 -9.87 1.14 -16.98
C GLY A 119 -8.45 0.56 -17.01
N LYS A 120 -8.05 -0.01 -18.16
CA LYS A 120 -6.68 -0.50 -18.39
C LYS A 120 -5.63 0.63 -18.44
N ALA A 121 -6.00 1.81 -18.93
CA ALA A 121 -5.10 2.96 -18.95
C ALA A 121 -4.87 3.52 -17.55
N VAL A 122 -5.94 3.60 -16.73
CA VAL A 122 -5.86 4.01 -15.32
C VAL A 122 -5.01 3.02 -14.52
N ALA A 123 -5.22 1.71 -14.69
CA ALA A 123 -4.42 0.70 -14.02
C ALA A 123 -2.92 0.83 -14.36
N ARG A 124 -2.57 0.97 -15.64
CA ARG A 124 -1.17 1.17 -16.04
C ARG A 124 -0.57 2.46 -15.51
N PHE A 125 -1.35 3.55 -15.46
CA PHE A 125 -0.88 4.80 -14.88
C PHE A 125 -0.53 4.63 -13.40
N ILE A 126 -1.40 3.95 -12.64
CA ILE A 126 -1.16 3.63 -11.23
C ILE A 126 0.09 2.75 -11.08
N ASP A 127 0.22 1.68 -11.87
CA ASP A 127 1.38 0.78 -11.83
C ASP A 127 2.69 1.54 -12.13
N VAL A 128 2.67 2.43 -13.13
CA VAL A 128 3.81 3.29 -13.47
C VAL A 128 4.13 4.24 -12.30
N PHE A 129 3.13 4.91 -11.72
CA PHE A 129 3.31 5.76 -10.54
C PHE A 129 3.86 5.01 -9.31
N LEU A 130 3.40 3.77 -9.07
CA LEU A 130 3.88 2.93 -7.98
C LEU A 130 5.31 2.43 -8.22
N SER A 131 5.67 2.21 -9.49
CA SER A 131 7.03 1.84 -9.89
C SER A 131 7.99 3.02 -9.92
N PHE A 132 7.48 4.25 -10.01
CA PHE A 132 8.31 5.45 -9.97
C PHE A 132 8.96 5.59 -8.58
N PRO A 133 10.28 5.82 -8.52
CA PRO A 133 10.93 6.18 -7.27
C PRO A 133 10.25 7.41 -6.66
N SER A 134 9.91 7.35 -5.37
CA SER A 134 9.16 8.42 -4.68
C SER A 134 9.83 9.80 -4.78
N PHE A 135 11.16 9.83 -4.98
CA PHE A 135 11.93 11.05 -5.21
C PHE A 135 11.49 11.83 -6.47
N LEU A 136 11.13 11.13 -7.55
CA LEU A 136 10.68 11.81 -8.77
C LEU A 136 9.31 12.46 -8.57
N ILE A 137 8.44 11.81 -7.80
CA ILE A 137 7.11 12.33 -7.46
C ILE A 137 7.24 13.64 -6.68
N THR A 138 8.12 13.69 -5.67
CA THR A 138 8.33 14.90 -4.88
C THR A 138 8.93 16.04 -5.70
N LEU A 139 9.92 15.74 -6.56
CA LEU A 139 10.50 16.76 -7.45
C LEU A 139 9.51 17.27 -8.51
N ALA A 140 8.68 16.40 -9.09
CA ALA A 140 7.66 16.81 -10.03
C ALA A 140 6.67 17.77 -9.37
N LEU A 141 6.20 17.46 -8.16
CA LEU A 141 5.34 18.36 -7.38
C LEU A 141 6.04 19.67 -7.02
N LEU A 142 7.33 19.62 -6.66
CA LEU A 142 8.12 20.83 -6.39
C LEU A 142 8.31 21.70 -7.64
N PHE A 143 8.50 21.12 -8.83
CA PHE A 143 8.57 21.88 -10.07
C PHE A 143 7.20 22.39 -10.54
N ILE A 144 6.10 21.71 -10.21
CA ILE A 144 4.76 22.19 -10.50
C ILE A 144 4.39 23.34 -9.55
N TYR A 145 4.62 23.17 -8.24
CA TYR A 145 4.18 24.07 -7.18
C TYR A 145 5.23 25.12 -6.75
N GLY A 146 6.49 24.96 -7.13
CA GLY A 146 7.59 25.87 -6.76
C GLY A 146 7.45 27.27 -7.35
N SER A 147 8.11 28.25 -6.73
CA SER A 147 8.06 29.67 -7.15
C SER A 147 8.56 29.94 -8.57
N VAL A 148 9.42 29.07 -9.10
CA VAL A 148 9.92 29.07 -10.49
C VAL A 148 9.22 28.02 -11.38
N GLY A 149 8.20 27.36 -10.85
CA GLY A 149 7.49 26.26 -11.47
C GLY A 149 6.42 26.66 -12.48
N MET A 150 5.90 25.67 -13.21
CA MET A 150 4.88 25.89 -14.27
C MET A 150 3.59 26.55 -13.76
N ALA A 151 3.26 26.45 -12.46
CA ALA A 151 2.11 27.14 -11.89
C ALA A 151 2.35 28.64 -11.60
N ASN A 152 3.62 29.10 -11.59
CA ASN A 152 4.01 30.45 -11.17
C ASN A 152 4.64 31.33 -12.28
N GLY A 153 4.74 30.89 -13.54
CA GLY A 153 5.19 31.74 -14.65
C GLY A 153 4.42 31.48 -15.95
N PRO A 154 3.92 32.49 -16.69
CA PRO A 154 4.41 33.87 -16.80
C PRO A 154 3.28 34.93 -16.72
N GLY A 155 3.23 35.76 -15.67
CA GLY A 155 2.15 36.76 -15.53
C GLY A 155 2.54 38.15 -15.04
N ARG A 156 3.79 38.40 -14.63
CA ARG A 156 4.18 39.71 -14.07
C ARG A 156 5.50 40.24 -14.60
N VAL A 157 5.76 40.10 -15.89
CA VAL A 157 6.65 41.04 -16.58
C VAL A 157 5.76 42.19 -17.02
N SER A 158 5.58 43.19 -16.16
CA SER A 158 4.97 44.46 -16.53
C SER A 158 5.91 45.15 -17.52
N PRO A 159 5.55 45.33 -18.79
CA PRO A 159 6.36 46.11 -19.71
C PRO A 159 6.09 47.60 -19.43
N GLY A 160 7.14 48.34 -19.11
CA GLY A 160 7.15 49.79 -19.28
C GLY A 160 7.17 50.60 -17.99
N ARG A 161 8.38 50.98 -17.57
CA ARG A 161 8.60 52.39 -17.21
C ARG A 161 9.76 52.87 -18.07
N PRO A 162 9.53 53.73 -19.09
CA PRO A 162 10.63 54.35 -19.80
C PRO A 162 11.43 55.19 -18.80
N ARG A 163 12.71 54.83 -18.62
CA ARG A 163 13.68 55.75 -18.03
C ARG A 163 13.82 56.90 -19.04
N GLY A 164 13.29 58.07 -18.69
CA GLY A 164 13.54 59.30 -19.42
C GLY A 164 15.04 59.65 -19.40
N PRO A 165 15.53 60.40 -20.39
CA PRO A 165 16.95 60.62 -20.60
C PRO A 165 17.57 61.50 -19.53
N SER A 166 18.83 61.20 -19.21
CA SER A 166 19.76 62.02 -18.46
C SER A 166 19.98 63.37 -19.15
N THR A 167 19.70 64.48 -18.46
CA THR A 167 20.26 65.80 -18.79
C THR A 167 20.53 66.60 -17.52
N SER A 168 21.77 67.10 -17.46
CA SER A 168 22.41 68.06 -16.53
C SER A 168 22.67 67.64 -15.09
#